data_AF-A0A2W7CM89-F1
#
_entry.id   AF-A0A2W7CM89-F1
#
_cell.length_a   1.000
_cell.length_b   1.000
_cell.length_c   1.000
_cell.angle_alpha   90.00
_cell.angle_beta   90.00
_cell.angle_gamma   90.00
#
_symmetry.space_group_name_H-M   'P 1'
#
loop_
_entity.id
_entity.type
_entity.pdbx_description
1 polymer ?
#
loop_
_entity_poly.entity_id
_entity_poly.type
_entity_poly.pdbx_seq_one_letter_code
_entity_poly.pdbx_strand_id
1 'polypeptide(L)'
;MFIRLSIYTSIVTGLVNSSVLAAAQDAPSGLSAAQRASLKALGIQIAVPTYVPRGFKVSQVIAERCPTNMPRQGLCREGPYYSIVYRDPTNTCLLINAIGGGGGGGDDEFQFTTKTKLLGEVTIGFNPIRGSGRIPTRQQLGKTPKPEQLKIPQAELSSFPAMSGSGRSPYYNAVSSGSQYYQENYKCGKNSSITPLELEKVLQSLAWLK
;
A
#
# COMPACT_ATOMS: atom_id res chain seq x y z
N MET A 1 9.84 -8.00 -72.83
CA MET A 1 8.62 -8.57 -72.22
C MET A 1 8.81 -8.54 -70.72
N PHE A 2 8.12 -7.62 -70.04
CA PHE A 2 8.26 -7.33 -68.61
C PHE A 2 7.26 -8.17 -67.81
N ILE A 3 7.68 -8.80 -66.71
CA ILE A 3 6.77 -9.33 -65.70
C ILE A 3 7.11 -8.63 -64.38
N ARG A 4 6.27 -7.67 -63.99
CA ARG A 4 6.27 -7.06 -62.65
C ARG A 4 5.39 -7.92 -61.75
N LEU A 5 5.97 -8.54 -60.72
CA LEU A 5 5.21 -9.12 -59.62
C LEU A 5 4.89 -8.00 -58.61
N SER A 6 3.62 -7.61 -58.50
CA SER A 6 3.10 -6.80 -57.40
C SER A 6 2.72 -7.72 -56.25
N ILE A 7 3.35 -7.56 -55.09
CA ILE A 7 2.98 -8.22 -53.84
C ILE A 7 2.16 -7.21 -53.03
N TYR A 8 0.88 -7.48 -52.84
CA TYR A 8 0.00 -6.74 -51.94
C TYR A 8 0.13 -7.35 -50.53
N THR A 9 0.68 -6.61 -49.58
CA THR A 9 0.61 -6.92 -48.15
C THR A 9 -0.60 -6.21 -47.54
N SER A 10 -1.62 -7.00 -47.21
CA SER A 10 -2.79 -6.52 -46.43
C SER A 10 -2.39 -6.35 -44.96
N ILE A 11 -2.39 -5.12 -44.47
CA ILE A 11 -2.26 -4.82 -43.04
C ILE A 11 -3.67 -4.91 -42.43
N VAL A 12 -3.91 -5.94 -41.61
CA VAL A 12 -5.11 -6.04 -40.76
C VAL A 12 -4.86 -5.16 -39.53
N THR A 13 -5.41 -3.95 -39.53
CA THR A 13 -5.50 -3.10 -38.32
C THR A 13 -6.55 -3.69 -37.38
N GLY A 14 -6.08 -4.41 -36.35
CA GLY A 14 -6.90 -4.82 -35.22
C GLY A 14 -7.25 -3.63 -34.34
N LEU A 15 -8.53 -3.28 -34.30
CA LEU A 15 -9.13 -2.35 -33.34
C LEU A 15 -9.06 -2.97 -31.94
N VAL A 16 -8.12 -2.52 -31.11
CA VAL A 16 -8.17 -2.76 -29.67
C VAL A 16 -9.25 -1.87 -29.05
N ASN A 17 -10.36 -2.49 -28.67
CA ASN A 17 -11.40 -1.88 -27.84
C ASN A 17 -10.81 -1.54 -26.46
N SER A 18 -10.32 -0.32 -26.32
CA SER A 18 -10.09 0.31 -25.02
C SER A 18 -11.44 0.70 -24.43
N SER A 19 -12.10 -0.23 -23.74
CA SER A 19 -13.24 0.10 -22.88
C SER A 19 -12.73 0.89 -21.67
N VAL A 20 -12.68 2.20 -21.81
CA VAL A 20 -12.60 3.15 -20.70
C VAL A 20 -13.91 3.04 -19.93
N LEU A 21 -13.92 2.19 -18.92
CA LEU A 21 -15.00 2.16 -17.93
C LEU A 21 -14.76 3.27 -16.91
N ALA A 22 -15.35 4.44 -17.21
CA ALA A 22 -15.65 5.43 -16.21
C ALA A 22 -16.89 4.97 -15.42
N ALA A 23 -16.71 4.76 -14.11
CA ALA A 23 -17.77 4.89 -13.13
C ALA A 23 -17.11 5.28 -11.80
N ALA A 24 -17.28 6.55 -11.42
CA ALA A 24 -16.91 7.05 -10.11
C ALA A 24 -17.62 6.23 -9.03
N GLN A 25 -16.86 5.82 -8.03
CA GLN A 25 -17.28 4.82 -7.06
C GLN A 25 -17.65 5.43 -5.72
N ASP A 26 -18.95 5.54 -5.45
CA ASP A 26 -19.49 5.70 -4.10
C ASP A 26 -19.58 4.35 -3.38
N ALA A 27 -18.45 3.65 -3.29
CA ALA A 27 -18.31 2.55 -2.36
C ALA A 27 -17.53 3.06 -1.14
N PRO A 28 -17.89 2.67 0.11
CA PRO A 28 -17.25 3.15 1.34
C PRO A 28 -15.74 2.85 1.45
N SER A 29 -15.14 2.16 0.48
CA SER A 29 -13.69 1.91 0.38
C SER A 29 -13.09 2.32 -0.98
N GLY A 30 -13.88 2.87 -1.91
CA GLY A 30 -13.44 3.24 -3.26
C GLY A 30 -13.05 2.08 -4.19
N LEU A 31 -13.31 0.81 -3.81
CA LEU A 31 -12.96 -0.39 -4.60
C LEU A 31 -14.07 -0.86 -5.54
N SER A 32 -13.74 -1.17 -6.79
CA SER A 32 -14.65 -1.69 -7.83
C SER A 32 -15.08 -3.13 -7.58
N ALA A 33 -16.20 -3.54 -8.18
CA ALA A 33 -16.65 -4.92 -8.07
C ALA A 33 -15.56 -5.91 -8.55
N ALA A 34 -14.89 -5.57 -9.65
CA ALA A 34 -13.77 -6.35 -10.18
C ALA A 34 -12.57 -6.38 -9.21
N GLN A 35 -12.19 -5.24 -8.61
CA GLN A 35 -11.12 -5.17 -7.60
C GLN A 35 -11.46 -5.96 -6.34
N ARG A 36 -12.71 -5.92 -5.89
CA ARG A 36 -13.18 -6.71 -4.74
C ARG A 36 -13.12 -8.20 -5.07
N ALA A 37 -13.53 -8.59 -6.27
CA ALA A 37 -13.46 -9.98 -6.72
C ALA A 37 -12.02 -10.50 -6.79
N SER A 38 -11.07 -9.70 -7.31
CA SER A 38 -9.65 -10.09 -7.36
C SER A 38 -9.02 -10.22 -5.97
N LEU A 39 -9.36 -9.35 -5.03
CA LEU A 39 -8.91 -9.45 -3.64
C LEU A 39 -9.51 -10.68 -2.94
N LYS A 40 -10.82 -10.92 -3.08
CA LYS A 40 -11.48 -12.11 -2.50
C LYS A 40 -10.94 -13.41 -3.07
N ALA A 41 -10.55 -13.40 -4.34
CA ALA A 41 -9.94 -14.54 -4.99
C ALA A 41 -8.64 -14.98 -4.29
N LEU A 42 -7.96 -14.15 -3.49
CA LEU A 42 -6.77 -14.57 -2.73
C LEU A 42 -7.07 -15.63 -1.66
N GLY A 43 -8.33 -15.79 -1.24
CA GLY A 43 -8.70 -16.79 -0.22
C GLY A 43 -8.20 -16.45 1.19
N ILE A 44 -7.77 -15.20 1.42
CA ILE A 44 -7.38 -14.68 2.73
C ILE A 44 -8.32 -13.55 3.16
N GLN A 45 -8.31 -13.22 4.45
CA GLN A 45 -8.99 -12.02 4.94
C GLN A 45 -8.27 -10.78 4.40
N ILE A 46 -9.05 -9.82 3.90
CA ILE A 46 -8.55 -8.57 3.30
C ILE A 46 -9.01 -7.41 4.17
N ALA A 47 -8.08 -6.68 4.76
CA ALA A 47 -8.34 -5.45 5.49
C ALA A 47 -8.45 -4.28 4.51
N VAL A 48 -9.56 -3.55 4.57
CA VAL A 48 -9.83 -2.35 3.77
C VAL A 48 -10.27 -1.21 4.67
N PRO A 49 -9.74 0.01 4.47
CA PRO A 49 -10.18 1.16 5.25
C PRO A 49 -11.58 1.58 4.83
N THR A 50 -12.39 1.96 5.80
CA THR A 50 -13.68 2.62 5.58
C THR A 50 -13.56 4.16 5.60
N TYR A 51 -12.42 4.67 6.06
CA TYR A 51 -12.03 6.08 5.95
C TYR A 51 -10.82 6.19 5.02
N VAL A 52 -10.97 7.00 3.96
CA VAL A 52 -9.88 7.37 3.06
C VAL A 52 -9.69 8.89 3.16
N PRO A 53 -8.47 9.40 3.36
CA PRO A 53 -8.22 10.84 3.44
C PRO A 53 -8.74 11.58 2.21
N ARG A 54 -9.16 12.83 2.39
CA ARG A 54 -9.73 13.63 1.29
C ARG A 54 -8.74 13.73 0.13
N GLY A 55 -9.24 13.58 -1.10
CA GLY A 55 -8.45 13.68 -2.33
C GLY A 55 -7.81 12.37 -2.76
N PHE A 56 -7.65 11.40 -1.86
CA PHE A 56 -7.14 10.07 -2.20
C PHE A 56 -8.23 9.21 -2.85
N LYS A 57 -7.86 8.48 -3.91
CA LYS A 57 -8.71 7.49 -4.60
C LYS A 57 -7.92 6.22 -4.85
N VAL A 58 -8.60 5.08 -4.93
CA VAL A 58 -7.96 3.82 -5.36
C VAL A 58 -7.41 4.02 -6.77
N SER A 59 -6.10 3.88 -6.91
CA SER A 59 -5.39 3.98 -8.18
C SER A 59 -4.93 2.61 -8.70
N GLN A 60 -4.61 1.70 -7.79
CA GLN A 60 -4.11 0.37 -8.13
C GLN A 60 -4.50 -0.64 -7.04
N VAL A 61 -4.80 -1.86 -7.46
CA VAL A 61 -4.95 -3.02 -6.59
C VAL A 61 -4.05 -4.12 -7.14
N ILE A 62 -3.10 -4.56 -6.31
CA ILE A 62 -2.23 -5.70 -6.59
C ILE A 62 -2.71 -6.84 -5.71
N ALA A 63 -2.96 -7.99 -6.31
CA ALA A 63 -3.44 -9.18 -5.62
C ALA A 63 -2.73 -10.39 -6.24
N GLU A 64 -1.76 -10.92 -5.52
CA GLU A 64 -0.92 -12.03 -5.99
C GLU A 64 -1.17 -13.28 -5.16
N ARG A 65 -1.67 -14.32 -5.83
CA ARG A 65 -1.79 -15.65 -5.25
C ARG A 65 -0.43 -16.33 -5.23
N CYS A 66 -0.16 -17.09 -4.18
CA CYS A 66 0.97 -17.98 -4.15
C CYS A 66 0.62 -19.33 -4.75
N PRO A 67 1.34 -19.79 -5.80
CA PRO A 67 1.13 -21.12 -6.34
C PRO A 67 1.37 -22.18 -5.25
N THR A 68 0.48 -23.16 -5.18
CA THR A 68 0.54 -24.25 -4.19
C THR A 68 1.83 -25.08 -4.27
N ASN A 69 2.53 -25.05 -5.40
CA ASN A 69 3.70 -25.88 -5.68
C ASN A 69 5.03 -25.09 -5.71
N MET A 70 5.03 -23.79 -5.35
CA MET A 70 6.30 -23.06 -5.22
C MET A 70 6.91 -23.27 -3.83
N PRO A 71 8.25 -23.37 -3.73
CA PRO A 71 8.94 -23.25 -2.45
C PRO A 71 8.52 -21.96 -1.76
N ARG A 72 8.40 -21.98 -0.42
CA ARG A 72 8.15 -20.79 0.41
C ARG A 72 9.37 -19.86 0.41
N GLN A 73 9.64 -19.24 -0.73
CA GLN A 73 10.74 -18.31 -0.99
C GLN A 73 10.21 -17.05 -1.69
N GLY A 74 10.94 -15.94 -1.59
CA GLY A 74 10.53 -14.66 -2.16
C GLY A 74 9.20 -14.15 -1.59
N LEU A 75 8.38 -13.54 -2.46
CA LEU A 75 7.07 -12.97 -2.11
C LEU A 75 6.11 -13.98 -1.46
N CYS A 76 6.26 -15.26 -1.80
CA CYS A 76 5.40 -16.35 -1.31
C CYS A 76 5.91 -17.07 -0.07
N ARG A 77 7.05 -16.63 0.49
CA ARG A 77 7.58 -17.18 1.75
C ARG A 77 6.53 -17.13 2.87
N GLU A 78 5.69 -16.11 2.85
CA GLU A 78 4.85 -15.74 3.96
C GLU A 78 3.35 -15.69 3.60
N GLY A 79 3.00 -16.18 2.41
CA GLY A 79 1.62 -16.30 1.93
C GLY A 79 1.27 -15.35 0.78
N PRO A 80 -0.01 -15.38 0.33
CA PRO A 80 -0.50 -14.49 -0.72
C PRO A 80 -0.38 -13.02 -0.30
N TYR A 81 -0.16 -12.16 -1.28
CA TYR A 81 0.15 -10.75 -1.10
C TYR A 81 -0.95 -9.87 -1.71
N TYR A 82 -1.25 -8.75 -1.06
CA TYR A 82 -1.97 -7.68 -1.72
C TYR A 82 -1.47 -6.30 -1.31
N SER A 83 -1.71 -5.34 -2.21
CA SER A 83 -1.56 -3.92 -1.96
C SER A 83 -2.73 -3.15 -2.58
N ILE A 84 -3.32 -2.26 -1.80
CA ILE A 84 -4.29 -1.28 -2.28
C ILE A 84 -3.61 0.08 -2.23
N VAL A 85 -3.39 0.67 -3.41
CA VAL A 85 -2.70 1.95 -3.57
C VAL A 85 -3.73 3.05 -3.77
N TYR A 86 -3.87 3.89 -2.75
CA TYR A 86 -4.61 5.13 -2.81
C TYR A 86 -3.69 6.25 -3.27
N ARG A 87 -4.16 7.11 -4.16
CA ARG A 87 -3.38 8.22 -4.71
C ARG A 87 -4.19 9.50 -4.77
N ASP A 88 -3.56 10.61 -4.46
CA ASP A 88 -4.14 11.95 -4.58
C ASP A 88 -3.77 12.61 -5.94
N PRO A 89 -4.30 13.81 -6.25
CA PRO A 89 -3.94 14.53 -7.48
C PRO A 89 -2.48 14.97 -7.57
N THR A 90 -1.76 15.02 -6.44
CA THR A 90 -0.32 15.36 -6.40
C THR A 90 0.58 14.15 -6.58
N ASN A 91 0.00 12.99 -6.93
CA ASN A 91 0.70 11.73 -7.12
C ASN A 91 1.25 11.12 -5.82
N THR A 92 0.80 11.59 -4.66
CA THR A 92 1.18 11.07 -3.35
C THR A 92 0.39 9.82 -3.02
N CYS A 93 1.06 8.80 -2.47
CA CYS A 93 0.43 7.52 -2.19
C CYS A 93 0.19 7.27 -0.71
N LEU A 94 -0.86 6.50 -0.46
CA LEU A 94 -1.17 5.79 0.77
C LEU A 94 -1.43 4.33 0.38
N LEU A 95 -0.68 3.39 0.95
CA LEU A 95 -0.80 1.97 0.62
C LEU A 95 -1.29 1.20 1.83
N ILE A 96 -2.20 0.26 1.59
CA ILE A 96 -2.60 -0.76 2.56
C ILE A 96 -2.10 -2.10 2.02
N ASN A 97 -1.13 -2.71 2.69
CA ASN A 97 -0.55 -3.97 2.24
C ASN A 97 -0.83 -5.09 3.24
N ALA A 98 -0.97 -6.31 2.71
CA ALA A 98 -0.72 -7.52 3.47
C ALA A 98 0.60 -8.11 2.99
N ILE A 99 1.68 -7.81 3.71
CA ILE A 99 2.99 -8.42 3.45
C ILE A 99 3.12 -9.56 4.43
N GLY A 100 3.06 -10.80 3.95
CA GLY A 100 3.52 -11.88 4.79
C GLY A 100 4.99 -11.63 5.17
N GLY A 101 5.32 -11.78 6.46
CA GLY A 101 6.68 -11.65 6.97
C GLY A 101 6.84 -10.44 7.87
N GLY A 102 7.73 -10.54 8.85
CA GLY A 102 8.01 -9.46 9.79
C GLY A 102 8.56 -8.25 9.05
N GLY A 103 7.69 -7.30 8.71
CA GLY A 103 8.08 -5.92 8.46
C GLY A 103 8.74 -5.44 9.73
N GLY A 104 10.08 -5.50 9.78
CA GLY A 104 10.84 -4.94 10.88
C GLY A 104 10.34 -3.52 11.09
N GLY A 105 9.90 -3.22 12.32
CA GLY A 105 9.46 -1.88 12.68
C GLY A 105 10.52 -0.87 12.25
N GLY A 106 10.06 0.23 11.68
CA GLY A 106 10.92 1.22 11.06
C GLY A 106 11.89 1.81 12.08
N ASP A 107 13.11 2.07 11.61
CA ASP A 107 14.09 2.92 12.28
C ASP A 107 13.63 4.39 12.25
N ASP A 108 12.41 4.63 12.72
CA ASP A 108 11.72 5.90 12.72
C ASP A 108 12.12 6.72 13.94
N GLU A 109 12.38 8.01 13.75
CA GLU A 109 12.76 8.90 14.85
C GLU A 109 11.63 9.00 15.88
N PHE A 110 10.39 9.14 15.40
CA PHE A 110 9.22 9.30 16.25
C PHE A 110 8.25 8.14 16.07
N GLN A 111 7.73 7.64 17.19
CA GLN A 111 6.76 6.55 17.21
C GLN A 111 5.70 6.77 18.29
N PHE A 112 4.47 6.35 18.00
CA PHE A 112 3.39 6.28 18.99
C PHE A 112 2.49 5.09 18.70
N THR A 113 1.80 4.59 19.71
CA THR A 113 0.89 3.44 19.57
C THR A 113 -0.56 3.90 19.54
N THR A 114 -1.37 3.18 18.77
CA THR A 114 -2.83 3.36 18.75
C THR A 114 -3.51 2.00 18.78
N LYS A 115 -4.72 1.95 19.32
CA LYS A 115 -5.55 0.75 19.33
C LYS A 115 -6.51 0.78 18.15
N THR A 116 -6.52 -0.31 17.40
CA THR A 116 -7.43 -0.54 16.28
C THR A 116 -8.36 -1.70 16.61
N LYS A 117 -9.57 -1.67 16.06
CA LYS A 117 -10.53 -2.77 16.23
C LYS A 117 -10.06 -4.05 15.55
N LEU A 118 -9.41 -3.92 14.39
CA LEU A 118 -9.06 -5.05 13.53
C LEU A 118 -7.72 -5.68 13.88
N LEU A 119 -6.70 -4.85 14.15
CA LEU A 119 -5.30 -5.29 14.27
C LEU A 119 -4.80 -5.31 15.70
N GLY A 120 -5.62 -4.87 16.67
CA GLY A 120 -5.18 -4.64 18.04
C GLY A 120 -4.31 -3.39 18.14
N GLU A 121 -3.24 -3.47 18.92
CA GLU A 121 -2.29 -2.36 19.09
C GLU A 121 -1.33 -2.27 17.88
N VAL A 122 -1.22 -1.07 17.32
CA VAL A 122 -0.38 -0.76 16.15
C VAL A 122 0.52 0.41 16.49
N THR A 123 1.79 0.31 16.15
CA THR A 123 2.73 1.43 16.23
C THR A 123 2.73 2.18 14.90
N ILE A 124 2.67 3.50 14.97
CA ILE A 124 2.85 4.41 13.84
C ILE A 124 4.20 5.11 14.00
N GLY A 125 5.04 5.02 12.98
CA GLY A 125 6.36 5.65 12.92
C GLY A 125 6.45 6.69 11.80
N PHE A 126 7.27 7.71 12.02
CA PHE A 126 7.59 8.73 11.02
C PHE A 126 8.96 9.35 11.21
N ASN A 127 9.38 10.08 10.18
CA ASN A 127 10.73 10.61 10.03
C ASN A 127 11.78 9.49 10.07
N PRO A 128 11.82 8.62 9.04
CA PRO A 128 12.75 7.50 9.00
C PRO A 128 14.19 8.02 9.02
N ILE A 129 15.01 7.44 9.89
CA ILE A 129 16.43 7.84 10.05
C ILE A 129 17.32 7.14 9.02
N ARG A 130 16.80 6.11 8.33
CA ARG A 130 17.49 5.41 7.24
C ARG A 130 17.53 6.29 5.98
N GLY A 131 18.71 6.34 5.37
CA GLY A 131 19.02 7.18 4.20
C GLY A 131 20.42 7.83 4.24
N SER A 132 21.09 7.77 5.40
CA SER A 132 22.42 8.38 5.63
C SER A 132 23.60 7.41 5.53
N GLY A 133 23.37 6.12 5.25
CA GLY A 133 24.41 5.08 5.28
C GLY A 133 24.92 4.72 6.68
N ARG A 134 24.26 5.20 7.75
CA ARG A 134 24.63 4.92 9.15
C ARG A 134 23.51 4.14 9.85
N ILE A 135 23.90 3.24 10.76
CA ILE A 135 22.98 2.56 11.67
C ILE A 135 22.52 3.60 12.71
N PRO A 136 21.21 3.86 12.86
CA PRO A 136 20.69 4.79 13.86
C PRO A 136 21.06 4.34 15.28
N THR A 137 21.37 5.29 16.16
CA THR A 137 21.59 4.98 17.57
C THR A 137 20.26 4.76 18.29
N ARG A 138 20.26 3.99 19.39
CA ARG A 138 19.04 3.77 20.21
C ARG A 138 18.39 5.06 20.70
N GLN A 139 19.17 6.13 20.88
CA GLN A 139 18.68 7.44 21.33
C GLN A 139 17.94 8.20 20.23
N GLN A 140 18.17 7.84 18.97
CA GLN A 140 17.53 8.46 17.81
C GLN A 140 16.19 7.80 17.49
N LEU A 141 15.97 6.55 17.90
CA LEU A 141 14.79 5.76 17.52
C LEU A 141 13.66 5.86 18.53
N GLY A 142 12.42 5.84 18.04
CA GLY A 142 11.23 5.58 18.85
C GLY A 142 10.91 6.65 19.90
N LYS A 143 11.30 7.91 19.64
CA LYS A 143 10.97 9.03 20.52
C LYS A 143 9.45 9.25 20.51
N THR A 144 8.88 9.57 21.67
CA THR A 144 7.49 9.99 21.73
C THR A 144 7.32 11.34 21.03
N PRO A 145 6.43 11.45 20.03
CA PRO A 145 6.18 12.70 19.34
C PRO A 145 5.43 13.70 20.23
N LYS A 146 5.72 14.99 20.04
CA LYS A 146 4.93 16.08 20.61
C LYS A 146 3.58 16.20 19.88
N PRO A 147 2.51 16.67 20.55
CA PRO A 147 1.17 16.79 19.95
C PRO A 147 1.13 17.59 18.63
N GLU A 148 2.01 18.58 18.48
CA GLU A 148 2.08 19.41 17.28
C GLU A 148 2.65 18.64 16.09
N GLN A 149 3.62 17.75 16.33
CA GLN A 149 4.24 16.93 15.28
C GLN A 149 3.23 15.97 14.64
N LEU A 150 2.24 15.51 15.42
CA LEU A 150 1.18 14.62 14.94
C LEU A 150 0.21 15.28 13.95
N LYS A 151 0.25 16.61 13.82
CA LYS A 151 -0.62 17.40 12.94
C LYS A 151 0.09 17.90 11.68
N ILE A 152 1.37 17.60 11.52
CA ILE A 152 2.17 18.03 10.36
C ILE A 152 2.24 16.89 9.35
N PRO A 153 1.88 17.14 8.07
CA PRO A 153 2.02 16.14 7.01
C PRO A 153 3.46 15.62 6.91
N GLN A 154 3.62 14.30 6.84
CA GLN A 154 4.92 13.66 6.77
C GLN A 154 5.19 13.16 5.35
N ALA A 155 6.46 13.23 4.93
CA ALA A 155 6.90 12.61 3.69
C ALA A 155 6.81 11.09 3.77
N GLU A 156 7.07 10.49 4.93
CA GLU A 156 6.99 9.05 5.09
C GLU A 156 6.40 8.71 6.45
N LEU A 157 5.38 7.85 6.40
CA LEU A 157 4.74 7.24 7.56
C LEU A 157 4.74 5.74 7.36
N SER A 158 4.93 5.02 8.45
CA SER A 158 4.82 3.57 8.49
C SER A 158 3.94 3.14 9.65
N SER A 159 3.28 2.00 9.50
CA SER A 159 2.62 1.33 10.62
C SER A 159 3.07 -0.12 10.71
N PHE A 160 3.17 -0.64 11.93
CA PHE A 160 3.49 -2.04 12.16
C PHE A 160 2.77 -2.54 13.41
N PRO A 161 2.38 -3.82 13.47
CA PRO A 161 1.81 -4.39 14.68
C PRO A 161 2.72 -4.14 15.89
N ALA A 162 2.15 -3.71 17.01
CA ALA A 162 2.92 -3.61 18.24
C ALA A 162 3.32 -5.01 18.69
N MET A 163 4.60 -5.21 19.04
CA MET A 163 5.14 -6.52 19.43
C MET A 163 4.66 -7.02 20.81
N SER A 164 3.65 -6.36 21.39
CA SER A 164 3.21 -6.53 22.78
C SER A 164 2.21 -7.68 23.01
N GLY A 165 1.74 -8.37 21.96
CA GLY A 165 0.74 -9.45 22.08
C GLY A 165 1.28 -10.85 21.78
N SER A 166 0.89 -11.84 22.59
CA SER A 166 1.04 -13.27 22.28
C SER A 166 0.07 -13.67 21.17
N GLY A 167 0.45 -13.40 19.92
CA GLY A 167 -0.32 -13.74 18.73
C GLY A 167 0.21 -12.92 17.57
N ARG A 168 0.67 -13.57 16.51
CA ARG A 168 1.07 -12.87 15.28
C ARG A 168 -0.17 -12.19 14.72
N SER A 169 -0.28 -10.87 14.89
CA SER A 169 -1.30 -10.08 14.18
C SER A 169 -1.15 -10.35 12.69
N PRO A 170 -2.24 -10.60 11.93
CA PRO A 170 -2.13 -10.75 10.49
C PRO A 170 -1.42 -9.51 9.93
N TYR A 171 -0.42 -9.75 9.08
CA TYR A 171 0.61 -8.78 8.75
C TYR A 171 0.09 -7.69 7.81
N TYR A 172 -0.59 -6.69 8.37
CA TYR A 172 -1.03 -5.52 7.63
C TYR A 172 -0.20 -4.31 8.01
N ASN A 173 0.26 -3.57 7.01
CA ASN A 173 0.78 -2.23 7.22
C ASN A 173 0.06 -1.20 6.36
N ALA A 174 0.02 0.01 6.88
CA ALA A 174 -0.33 1.20 6.14
C ALA A 174 0.92 2.07 6.06
N VAL A 175 1.24 2.53 4.85
CA VAL A 175 2.44 3.32 4.58
C VAL A 175 2.08 4.52 3.72
N SER A 176 2.64 5.68 4.03
CA SER A 176 2.59 6.85 3.16
C SER A 176 3.92 7.02 2.44
N SER A 177 3.85 7.37 1.15
CA SER A 177 5.01 7.36 0.26
C SER A 177 5.95 8.53 0.50
N GLY A 178 7.24 8.22 0.68
CA GLY A 178 8.37 9.14 0.56
C GLY A 178 9.66 8.44 0.09
N SER A 179 9.87 7.18 0.48
CA SER A 179 11.07 6.43 0.11
C SER A 179 11.19 6.09 -1.38
N GLN A 180 12.44 5.89 -1.81
CA GLN A 180 12.80 5.47 -3.17
C GLN A 180 12.09 4.18 -3.59
N TYR A 181 11.90 3.24 -2.66
CA TYR A 181 11.20 1.98 -2.91
C TYR A 181 9.78 2.22 -3.46
N TYR A 182 9.00 3.11 -2.86
CA TYR A 182 7.63 3.37 -3.32
C TYR A 182 7.59 4.15 -4.63
N GLN A 183 8.59 4.98 -4.89
CA GLN A 183 8.73 5.69 -6.15
C GLN A 183 9.02 4.71 -7.30
N GLU A 184 9.92 3.76 -7.10
CA GLU A 184 10.31 2.81 -8.14
C GLU A 184 9.20 1.79 -8.45
N ASN A 185 8.61 1.20 -7.39
CA ASN A 185 7.68 0.08 -7.51
C ASN A 185 6.23 0.52 -7.75
N TYR A 186 5.82 1.69 -7.22
CA TYR A 186 4.42 2.17 -7.29
C TYR A 186 4.30 3.54 -7.95
N LYS A 187 5.39 4.13 -8.45
CA LYS A 187 5.39 5.45 -9.11
C LYS A 187 4.83 6.56 -8.21
N CYS A 188 5.03 6.47 -6.91
CA CYS A 188 4.58 7.49 -5.97
C CYS A 188 5.44 8.76 -6.06
N GLY A 189 4.83 9.92 -5.78
CA GLY A 189 5.53 11.21 -5.68
C GLY A 189 6.40 11.31 -4.43
N LYS A 190 7.21 12.37 -4.36
CA LYS A 190 8.09 12.70 -3.22
C LYS A 190 7.44 13.67 -2.22
N ASN A 191 6.17 13.98 -2.40
CA ASN A 191 5.50 15.02 -1.62
C ASN A 191 5.15 14.51 -0.21
N SER A 192 5.00 15.43 0.73
CA SER A 192 4.35 15.12 2.00
C SER A 192 2.92 14.62 1.74
N SER A 193 2.56 13.55 2.43
CA SER A 193 1.30 12.84 2.25
C SER A 193 0.29 13.33 3.28
N ILE A 194 -0.03 12.49 4.24
CA ILE A 194 -1.00 12.73 5.30
C ILE A 194 -0.28 13.01 6.61
N THR A 195 -1.04 13.48 7.60
CA THR A 195 -0.56 13.61 8.97
C THR A 195 -0.52 12.25 9.69
N PRO A 196 0.30 12.11 10.76
CA PRO A 196 0.25 10.93 11.62
C PRO A 196 -1.16 10.62 12.16
N LEU A 197 -1.93 11.64 12.53
CA LEU A 197 -3.33 11.47 12.99
C LEU A 197 -4.28 11.02 11.87
N GLU A 198 -4.03 11.40 10.62
CA GLU A 198 -4.82 10.87 9.50
C GLU A 198 -4.52 9.41 9.24
N LEU A 199 -3.25 8.99 9.34
CA LEU A 199 -2.90 7.57 9.23
C LEU A 199 -3.52 6.76 10.36
N GLU A 200 -3.52 7.29 11.59
CA GLU A 200 -4.23 6.68 12.71
C GLU A 200 -5.72 6.46 12.39
N LYS A 201 -6.41 7.46 11.84
CA LYS A 201 -7.82 7.32 11.42
C LYS A 201 -8.01 6.24 10.36
N VAL A 202 -7.11 6.16 9.37
CA VAL A 202 -7.13 5.10 8.35
C VAL A 202 -7.05 3.73 9.00
N LEU A 203 -6.08 3.53 9.90
CA LEU A 203 -5.86 2.27 10.63
C LEU A 203 -7.04 1.90 11.53
N GLN A 204 -7.60 2.87 12.26
CA GLN A 204 -8.79 2.66 13.10
C GLN A 204 -10.04 2.32 12.29
N SER A 205 -10.09 2.74 11.02
CA SER A 205 -11.21 2.48 10.11
C SER A 205 -11.13 1.14 9.37
N LEU A 206 -10.04 0.39 9.53
CA LEU A 206 -9.86 -0.90 8.85
C LEU A 206 -10.98 -1.87 9.23
N ALA A 207 -11.56 -2.49 8.21
CA ALA A 207 -12.57 -3.53 8.34
C ALA A 207 -12.28 -4.67 7.37
N TRP A 208 -12.81 -5.86 7.66
CA TRP A 208 -12.77 -6.97 6.72
C TRP A 208 -13.62 -6.66 5.49
N LEU A 209 -13.03 -6.92 4.31
CA LEU A 209 -13.74 -6.86 3.04
C LEU A 209 -14.86 -7.91 3.04
N LYS A 210 -16.11 -7.43 3.02
CA LYS A 210 -17.32 -8.27 2.92
C LYS A 210 -17.55 -8.73 1.49
#